data_AF-B0Z8T5-F1
#
_entry.id   AF-B0Z8T5-F1
#
_cell.length_a   1.000
_cell.length_b   1.000
_cell.length_c   1.000
_cell.angle_alpha   90.00
_cell.angle_beta   90.00
_cell.angle_gamma   90.00
#
_symmetry.space_group_name_H-M   'P 1'
#
loop_
_entity.id
_entity.type
_entity.pdbx_description
1 polymer ?
#
loop_
_entity_poly.entity_id
_entity_poly.type
_entity_poly.pdbx_seq_one_letter_code
_entity_poly.pdbx_strand_id
1 'polypeptide(L)'
;AKHAGLVEMSEMLPARRARGPNEPGGLSFGHMCDIVQTSRKFRDDPCKIALETCAAAMMLYDQIWLGGYMSGGVGFTMYATAAYTNNTVDDNLYADTEHGWDTYGTSIGNCKAPTIDIIREMGTWGALYGLELYENYPTALEDHFGGSQRATVISTATGAACAITTGNSNAGLSAWYLSMYLHKEAHGRL
;
A
#
# COMPACT_ATOMS: atom_id res chain seq x y z
N ALA A 1 16.44 32.04 -1.99
CA ALA A 1 16.67 30.80 -2.76
C ALA A 1 16.92 29.58 -1.87
N LYS A 2 17.90 29.60 -0.93
CA LYS A 2 18.31 28.39 -0.18
C LYS A 2 17.52 28.06 1.10
N HIS A 3 16.69 28.97 1.60
CA HIS A 3 15.97 28.78 2.87
C HIS A 3 14.51 29.24 2.77
N ALA A 4 14.24 30.55 2.81
CA ALA A 4 12.89 31.10 2.99
C ALA A 4 11.83 30.76 1.91
N GLY A 5 12.23 30.24 0.76
CA GLY A 5 11.31 29.84 -0.31
C GLY A 5 11.75 28.56 -1.02
N LEU A 6 12.60 27.76 -0.36
CA LEU A 6 13.00 26.45 -0.86
C LEU A 6 11.93 25.44 -0.48
N VAL A 7 11.48 24.63 -1.44
CA VAL A 7 10.71 23.42 -1.18
C VAL A 7 11.64 22.25 -1.49
N GLU A 8 12.10 21.59 -0.43
CA GLU A 8 12.89 20.37 -0.55
C GLU A 8 11.97 19.19 -0.83
N MET A 9 12.51 18.14 -1.47
CA MET A 9 11.75 16.91 -1.68
C MET A 9 11.50 16.20 -0.36
N SER A 10 12.51 16.22 0.51
CA SER A 10 12.50 15.52 1.80
C SER A 10 13.39 16.20 2.82
N GLU A 11 13.04 16.01 4.09
CA GLU A 11 13.76 16.54 5.25
C GLU A 11 15.04 15.75 5.57
N MET A 12 15.95 16.37 6.32
CA MET A 12 17.15 15.70 6.83
C MET A 12 16.81 14.61 7.86
N LEU A 13 17.69 13.60 8.01
CA LEU A 13 17.46 12.47 8.90
C LEU A 13 18.21 12.54 10.24
N PRO A 14 17.63 11.96 11.32
CA PRO A 14 18.30 11.86 12.62
C PRO A 14 19.62 11.08 12.56
N ALA A 15 20.51 11.38 13.50
CA ALA A 15 21.91 10.95 13.51
C ALA A 15 22.15 9.43 13.32
N ARG A 16 21.26 8.57 13.83
CA ARG A 16 21.41 7.10 13.68
C ARG A 16 21.40 6.64 12.21
N ARG A 17 20.76 7.42 11.33
CA ARG A 17 20.66 7.17 9.88
C ARG A 17 20.92 8.47 9.11
N ALA A 18 21.97 9.19 9.52
CA ALA A 18 22.26 10.54 9.09
C ALA A 18 22.34 10.67 7.55
N ARG A 19 21.50 11.56 7.03
CA ARG A 19 21.43 11.94 5.62
C ARG A 19 20.96 13.39 5.53
N GLY A 20 21.45 14.10 4.52
CA GLY A 20 20.98 15.45 4.23
C GLY A 20 19.54 15.42 3.68
N PRO A 21 18.99 16.60 3.34
CA PRO A 21 17.73 16.69 2.62
C PRO A 21 17.75 16.00 1.25
N ASN A 22 16.57 15.82 0.66
CA ASN A 22 16.35 15.18 -0.65
C ASN A 22 16.78 13.71 -0.74
N GLU A 23 16.87 13.03 0.40
CA GLU A 23 17.14 11.59 0.49
C GLU A 23 15.85 10.80 0.76
N PRO A 24 15.74 9.54 0.29
CA PRO A 24 14.48 8.78 0.34
C PRO A 24 13.86 8.65 1.74
N GLY A 25 14.68 8.44 2.77
CA GLY A 25 14.17 8.22 4.12
C GLY A 25 13.46 9.42 4.76
N GLY A 26 13.65 10.63 4.22
CA GLY A 26 12.94 11.84 4.67
C GLY A 26 11.72 12.18 3.80
N LEU A 27 11.50 11.45 2.70
CA LEU A 27 10.42 11.72 1.76
C LEU A 27 9.12 11.24 2.37
N SER A 28 8.21 12.18 2.64
CA SER A 28 6.89 11.84 3.17
C SER A 28 6.09 11.02 2.17
N PHE A 29 5.24 10.13 2.67
CA PHE A 29 4.36 9.34 1.80
C PHE A 29 3.42 10.22 0.98
N GLY A 30 2.94 11.35 1.53
CA GLY A 30 2.14 12.32 0.78
C GLY A 30 2.88 12.92 -0.41
N HIS A 31 4.14 13.36 -0.21
CA HIS A 31 4.96 13.84 -1.33
C HIS A 31 5.20 12.75 -2.37
N MET A 32 5.40 11.49 -1.95
CA MET A 32 5.53 10.38 -2.89
C MET A 32 4.29 10.22 -3.77
N CYS A 33 3.09 10.28 -3.18
CA CYS A 33 1.83 10.27 -3.92
C CYS A 33 1.75 11.43 -4.93
N ASP A 34 2.16 12.64 -4.55
CA ASP A 34 2.10 13.82 -5.41
C ASP A 34 3.17 13.80 -6.53
N ILE A 35 4.33 13.17 -6.30
CA ILE A 35 5.36 12.97 -7.32
C ILE A 35 4.82 12.07 -8.44
N VAL A 36 4.09 11.02 -8.08
CA VAL A 36 3.52 10.07 -9.05
C VAL A 36 2.39 10.72 -9.84
N GLN A 37 2.56 10.81 -11.15
CA GLN A 37 1.71 11.62 -12.03
C GLN A 37 0.48 10.88 -12.57
N THR A 38 0.15 9.70 -12.05
CA THR A 38 -0.98 8.89 -12.54
C THR A 38 -2.32 9.60 -12.36
N SER A 39 -2.51 10.26 -11.22
CA SER A 39 -3.74 10.97 -10.86
C SER A 39 -4.15 12.03 -11.87
N ARG A 40 -3.21 12.68 -12.56
CA ARG A 40 -3.55 13.70 -13.57
C ARG A 40 -4.15 13.12 -14.86
N LYS A 41 -3.92 11.83 -15.13
CA LYS A 41 -4.35 11.11 -16.34
C LYS A 41 -5.53 10.17 -16.10
N PHE A 42 -5.53 9.42 -15.00
CA PHE A 42 -6.50 8.37 -14.70
C PHE A 42 -7.38 8.76 -13.50
N ARG A 43 -8.02 9.93 -13.58
CA ARG A 43 -8.78 10.54 -12.46
C ARG A 43 -9.94 9.68 -11.99
N ASP A 44 -10.52 8.91 -12.90
CA ASP A 44 -11.70 8.08 -12.66
C ASP A 44 -11.32 6.61 -12.36
N ASP A 45 -10.06 6.35 -11.99
CA ASP A 45 -9.60 5.02 -11.60
C ASP A 45 -8.74 5.12 -10.32
N PRO A 46 -9.37 5.17 -9.13
CA PRO A 46 -8.65 5.32 -7.88
C PRO A 46 -7.75 4.12 -7.56
N CYS A 47 -8.13 2.92 -8.00
CA CYS A 47 -7.31 1.71 -7.85
C CYS A 47 -6.00 1.87 -8.62
N LYS A 48 -6.05 2.26 -9.90
CA LYS A 48 -4.85 2.50 -10.70
C LYS A 48 -3.96 3.58 -10.10
N ILE A 49 -4.54 4.66 -9.57
CA ILE A 49 -3.75 5.71 -8.89
C ILE A 49 -3.01 5.12 -7.68
N ALA A 50 -3.69 4.33 -6.86
CA ALA A 50 -3.09 3.69 -5.70
C ALA A 50 -1.99 2.70 -6.08
N LEU A 51 -2.22 1.86 -7.11
CA LEU A 51 -1.27 0.85 -7.59
C LEU A 51 0.02 1.46 -8.15
N GLU A 52 -0.09 2.48 -8.99
CA GLU A 52 1.08 3.16 -9.57
C GLU A 52 1.88 3.91 -8.49
N THR A 53 1.18 4.45 -7.49
CA THR A 53 1.82 5.08 -6.33
C THR A 53 2.55 4.04 -5.48
N CYS A 54 1.90 2.89 -5.22
CA CYS A 54 2.50 1.78 -4.49
C CYS A 54 3.73 1.24 -5.21
N ALA A 55 3.67 1.01 -6.52
CA ALA A 55 4.80 0.54 -7.32
C ALA A 55 6.03 1.45 -7.18
N ALA A 56 5.84 2.77 -7.33
CA ALA A 56 6.90 3.74 -7.14
C ALA A 56 7.43 3.74 -5.70
N ALA A 57 6.53 3.68 -4.71
CA ALA A 57 6.87 3.68 -3.30
C ALA A 57 7.68 2.45 -2.92
N MET A 58 7.28 1.26 -3.34
CA MET A 58 7.96 0.01 -3.05
C MET A 58 9.34 -0.04 -3.71
N MET A 59 9.46 0.45 -4.94
CA MET A 59 10.79 0.56 -5.58
C MET A 59 11.71 1.50 -4.79
N LEU A 60 11.24 2.70 -4.45
CA LEU A 60 12.07 3.70 -3.78
C LEU A 60 12.38 3.31 -2.32
N TYR A 61 11.37 2.94 -1.54
CA TYR A 61 11.51 2.71 -0.12
C TYR A 61 12.09 1.31 0.19
N ASP A 62 11.66 0.26 -0.49
CA ASP A 62 12.16 -1.08 -0.17
C ASP A 62 13.44 -1.40 -0.93
N GLN A 63 13.50 -1.19 -2.25
CA GLN A 63 14.68 -1.59 -3.02
C GLN A 63 15.84 -0.62 -2.83
N ILE A 64 15.60 0.68 -2.99
CA ILE A 64 16.68 1.69 -2.94
C ILE A 64 16.99 2.05 -1.49
N TRP A 65 16.01 2.51 -0.73
CA TRP A 65 16.25 3.04 0.60
C TRP A 65 16.60 1.94 1.60
N LEU A 66 15.69 0.99 1.85
CA LEU A 66 15.94 -0.08 2.80
C LEU A 66 16.99 -1.08 2.28
N GLY A 67 16.83 -1.54 1.04
CA GLY A 67 17.66 -2.56 0.40
C GLY A 67 19.02 -2.07 -0.08
N GLY A 68 19.19 -0.76 -0.25
CA GLY A 68 20.46 -0.14 -0.63
C GLY A 68 21.05 0.70 0.50
N TYR A 69 20.48 1.87 0.77
CA TYR A 69 21.04 2.86 1.71
C TYR A 69 21.15 2.35 3.15
N MET A 70 20.16 1.60 3.62
CA MET A 70 20.07 1.14 5.01
C MET A 70 20.56 -0.30 5.22
N SER A 71 20.88 -1.03 4.13
CA SER A 71 21.44 -2.39 4.20
C SER A 71 22.49 -2.62 3.10
N GLY A 72 22.07 -3.02 1.89
CA GLY A 72 22.94 -3.32 0.74
C GLY A 72 23.09 -4.82 0.45
N GLY A 73 23.80 -5.16 -0.62
CA GLY A 73 24.05 -6.54 -1.05
C GLY A 73 23.02 -7.04 -2.07
N VAL A 74 22.49 -8.25 -1.87
CA VAL A 74 21.42 -8.82 -2.73
C VAL A 74 20.16 -7.94 -2.69
N GLY A 75 19.88 -7.32 -1.54
CA GLY A 75 18.80 -6.36 -1.37
C GLY A 75 17.41 -7.00 -1.27
N PHE A 76 16.39 -6.19 -1.55
CA PHE A 76 14.98 -6.50 -1.25
C PHE A 76 14.08 -6.51 -2.49
N THR A 77 14.64 -6.88 -3.65
CA THR A 77 13.92 -6.85 -4.93
C THR A 77 12.58 -7.57 -4.86
N MET A 78 12.55 -8.82 -4.38
CA MET A 78 11.28 -9.57 -4.37
C MET A 78 10.32 -9.22 -3.22
N TYR A 79 10.79 -8.52 -2.19
CA TYR A 79 9.85 -7.89 -1.24
C TYR A 79 9.06 -6.78 -1.92
N ALA A 80 9.74 -5.97 -2.74
CA ALA A 80 9.12 -4.87 -3.46
C ALA A 80 8.27 -5.35 -4.65
N THR A 81 8.78 -6.25 -5.50
CA THR A 81 8.08 -6.68 -6.72
C THR A 81 6.74 -7.33 -6.42
N ALA A 82 6.58 -8.02 -5.29
CA ALA A 82 5.30 -8.60 -4.89
C ALA A 82 4.14 -7.59 -4.91
N ALA A 83 4.44 -6.30 -4.67
CA ALA A 83 3.44 -5.24 -4.68
C ALA A 83 3.12 -4.66 -6.06
N TYR A 84 3.90 -4.96 -7.10
CA TYR A 84 3.76 -4.35 -8.43
C TYR A 84 3.99 -5.32 -9.61
N THR A 85 4.00 -6.62 -9.38
CA THR A 85 4.07 -7.65 -10.43
C THR A 85 2.87 -8.58 -10.38
N ASN A 86 2.63 -9.26 -11.51
CA ASN A 86 1.66 -10.35 -11.64
C ASN A 86 0.21 -9.97 -11.33
N ASN A 87 -0.09 -8.66 -11.26
CA ASN A 87 -1.40 -8.07 -10.98
C ASN A 87 -2.06 -8.61 -9.71
N THR A 88 -1.29 -9.11 -8.74
CA THR A 88 -1.86 -9.74 -7.53
C THR A 88 -2.42 -8.70 -6.56
N VAL A 89 -1.75 -7.55 -6.41
CA VAL A 89 -2.32 -6.43 -5.65
C VAL A 89 -3.49 -5.83 -6.41
N ASP A 90 -3.38 -5.72 -7.74
CA ASP A 90 -4.42 -5.17 -8.61
C ASP A 90 -5.72 -5.94 -8.44
N ASP A 91 -5.70 -7.26 -8.64
CA ASP A 91 -6.86 -8.14 -8.50
C ASP A 91 -7.57 -7.95 -7.15
N ASN A 92 -6.80 -8.05 -6.06
CA ASN A 92 -7.33 -7.87 -4.71
C ASN A 92 -7.88 -6.45 -4.47
N LEU A 93 -7.16 -5.40 -4.90
CA LEU A 93 -7.61 -4.02 -4.71
C LEU A 93 -8.90 -3.70 -5.48
N TYR A 94 -9.01 -4.16 -6.72
CA TYR A 94 -10.23 -3.96 -7.50
C TYR A 94 -11.40 -4.71 -6.88
N ALA A 95 -11.21 -5.95 -6.43
CA ALA A 95 -12.23 -6.73 -5.73
C ALA A 95 -12.68 -6.06 -4.41
N ASP A 96 -11.72 -5.65 -3.56
CA ASP A 96 -12.01 -4.96 -2.30
C ASP A 96 -12.75 -3.64 -2.54
N THR A 97 -12.36 -2.89 -3.57
CA THR A 97 -12.98 -1.60 -3.91
C THR A 97 -14.41 -1.80 -4.43
N GLU A 98 -14.65 -2.78 -5.30
CA GLU A 98 -15.98 -3.14 -5.78
C GLU A 98 -16.90 -3.54 -4.61
N HIS A 99 -16.40 -4.37 -3.68
CA HIS A 99 -17.14 -4.74 -2.46
C HIS A 99 -17.55 -3.51 -1.64
N GLY A 100 -16.62 -2.57 -1.43
CA GLY A 100 -16.91 -1.33 -0.72
C GLY A 100 -17.93 -0.43 -1.44
N TRP A 101 -17.85 -0.36 -2.77
CA TRP A 101 -18.78 0.39 -3.60
C TRP A 101 -20.19 -0.19 -3.53
N ASP A 102 -20.33 -1.50 -3.72
CA ASP A 102 -21.62 -2.19 -3.69
C ASP A 102 -22.24 -2.17 -2.30
N THR A 103 -21.44 -2.44 -1.26
CA THR A 103 -21.92 -2.54 0.12
C THR A 103 -22.42 -1.19 0.64
N TYR A 104 -21.74 -0.10 0.29
CA TYR A 104 -22.03 1.22 0.86
C TYR A 104 -22.66 2.19 -0.14
N GLY A 105 -22.92 1.78 -1.38
CA GLY A 105 -23.36 2.66 -2.46
C GLY A 105 -22.39 3.81 -2.69
N THR A 106 -21.08 3.53 -2.60
CA THR A 106 -20.01 4.50 -2.81
C THR A 106 -19.53 4.45 -4.26
N SER A 107 -18.83 5.50 -4.67
CA SER A 107 -18.26 5.63 -6.01
C SER A 107 -17.24 6.78 -6.01
N ILE A 108 -16.65 7.04 -7.17
CA ILE A 108 -15.74 8.18 -7.34
C ILE A 108 -16.47 9.48 -6.98
N GLY A 109 -15.91 10.22 -6.01
CA GLY A 109 -16.50 11.46 -5.49
C GLY A 109 -17.66 11.27 -4.50
N ASN A 110 -18.04 10.03 -4.19
CA ASN A 110 -19.09 9.69 -3.22
C ASN A 110 -18.58 8.65 -2.23
N CYS A 111 -18.04 9.12 -1.11
CA CYS A 111 -17.48 8.29 -0.04
C CYS A 111 -18.40 8.27 1.20
N LYS A 112 -18.18 7.32 2.10
CA LYS A 112 -18.82 7.32 3.44
C LYS A 112 -17.90 7.89 4.50
N ALA A 113 -18.49 8.53 5.51
CA ALA A 113 -17.74 8.96 6.68
C ALA A 113 -17.04 7.74 7.34
N PRO A 114 -15.78 7.88 7.76
CA PRO A 114 -15.05 6.76 8.33
C PRO A 114 -15.66 6.35 9.68
N THR A 115 -16.17 5.12 9.77
CA THR A 115 -16.62 4.50 11.01
C THR A 115 -15.85 3.21 11.27
N ILE A 116 -15.77 2.79 12.54
CA ILE A 116 -15.14 1.53 12.90
C ILE A 116 -15.83 0.35 12.22
N ASP A 117 -17.13 0.42 11.97
CA ASP A 117 -17.87 -0.66 11.31
C ASP A 117 -17.47 -0.81 9.84
N ILE A 118 -17.28 0.30 9.11
CA ILE A 118 -16.76 0.26 7.73
C ILE A 118 -15.32 -0.26 7.72
N ILE A 119 -14.48 0.22 8.64
CA ILE A 119 -13.08 -0.23 8.75
C ILE A 119 -13.02 -1.73 9.05
N ARG A 120 -13.89 -2.22 9.94
CA ARG A 120 -13.96 -3.65 10.29
C ARG A 120 -14.44 -4.49 9.12
N GLU A 121 -15.48 -4.04 8.42
CA GLU A 121 -16.00 -4.73 7.24
C GLU A 121 -14.95 -4.81 6.14
N MET A 122 -14.44 -3.68 5.67
CA MET A 122 -13.44 -3.63 4.60
C MET A 122 -12.17 -4.37 5.00
N GLY A 123 -11.69 -4.16 6.23
CA GLY A 123 -10.49 -4.81 6.76
C GLY A 123 -10.62 -6.33 6.88
N THR A 124 -11.82 -6.83 7.16
CA THR A 124 -12.08 -8.27 7.27
C THR A 124 -12.28 -8.89 5.89
N TRP A 125 -13.13 -8.29 5.06
CA TRP A 125 -13.43 -8.81 3.73
C TRP A 125 -12.19 -8.91 2.87
N GLY A 126 -11.40 -7.83 2.78
CA GLY A 126 -10.20 -7.84 1.95
C GLY A 126 -9.08 -8.73 2.47
N ALA A 127 -8.98 -8.89 3.79
CA ALA A 127 -8.07 -9.88 4.38
C ALA A 127 -8.45 -11.30 3.95
N LEU A 128 -9.74 -11.65 4.06
CA LEU A 128 -10.23 -12.98 3.71
C LEU A 128 -10.11 -13.25 2.20
N TYR A 129 -10.51 -12.31 1.35
CA TYR A 129 -10.37 -12.43 -0.10
C TYR A 129 -8.91 -12.71 -0.50
N GLY A 130 -7.97 -11.91 0.02
CA GLY A 130 -6.56 -12.07 -0.28
C GLY A 130 -5.96 -13.38 0.24
N LEU A 131 -6.39 -13.86 1.42
CA LEU A 131 -5.96 -15.15 1.97
C LEU A 131 -6.50 -16.31 1.12
N GLU A 132 -7.78 -16.27 0.77
CA GLU A 132 -8.44 -17.28 -0.07
C GLU A 132 -7.79 -17.35 -1.46
N LEU A 133 -7.32 -16.24 -2.02
CA LEU A 133 -6.60 -16.25 -3.29
C LEU A 133 -5.32 -17.11 -3.20
N TYR A 134 -4.55 -16.99 -2.12
CA TYR A 134 -3.37 -17.82 -1.92
C TYR A 134 -3.70 -19.29 -1.60
N GLU A 135 -4.83 -19.56 -0.97
CA GLU A 135 -5.28 -20.92 -0.67
C GLU A 135 -5.82 -21.64 -1.92
N ASN A 136 -6.57 -20.92 -2.75
CA ASN A 136 -7.21 -21.46 -3.95
C ASN A 136 -6.25 -21.58 -5.14
N TYR A 137 -5.21 -20.75 -5.19
CA TYR A 137 -4.23 -20.73 -6.27
C TYR A 137 -2.82 -21.02 -5.73
N PRO A 138 -2.41 -22.31 -5.65
CA PRO A 138 -1.09 -22.69 -5.14
C PRO A 138 0.09 -22.03 -5.87
N THR A 139 -0.08 -21.69 -7.15
CA THR A 139 0.94 -20.97 -7.93
C THR A 139 1.14 -19.54 -7.43
N ALA A 140 0.09 -18.87 -6.94
CA ALA A 140 0.22 -17.54 -6.33
C ALA A 140 0.96 -17.64 -4.98
N LEU A 141 0.70 -18.69 -4.20
CA LEU A 141 1.41 -18.97 -2.96
C LEU A 141 2.88 -19.33 -3.19
N GLU A 142 3.18 -20.03 -4.29
CA GLU A 142 4.56 -20.35 -4.70
C GLU A 142 5.31 -19.11 -5.21
N ASP A 143 4.67 -18.27 -6.01
CA ASP A 143 5.26 -17.02 -6.51
C ASP A 143 5.55 -16.04 -5.37
N HIS A 144 4.59 -15.84 -4.46
CA HIS A 144 4.77 -15.10 -3.21
C HIS A 144 5.08 -16.05 -2.05
N PHE A 145 6.19 -16.78 -2.18
CA PHE A 145 6.64 -17.76 -1.19
C PHE A 145 6.93 -17.15 0.20
N GLY A 146 7.34 -15.89 0.27
CA GLY A 146 7.62 -15.18 1.51
C GLY A 146 6.35 -14.68 2.20
N GLY A 147 6.24 -14.90 3.52
CA GLY A 147 5.12 -14.37 4.33
C GLY A 147 4.93 -12.87 4.14
N SER A 148 6.00 -12.08 4.32
CA SER A 148 5.93 -10.63 4.17
C SER A 148 5.48 -10.16 2.79
N GLN A 149 5.74 -10.93 1.72
CA GLN A 149 5.23 -10.59 0.38
C GLN A 149 3.70 -10.67 0.36
N ARG A 150 3.14 -11.77 0.86
CA ARG A 150 1.70 -11.97 0.97
C ARG A 150 1.06 -10.96 1.91
N ALA A 151 1.68 -10.70 3.06
CA ALA A 151 1.20 -9.68 3.99
C ALA A 151 1.14 -8.30 3.31
N THR A 152 2.19 -7.89 2.61
CA THR A 152 2.21 -6.63 1.84
C THR A 152 1.08 -6.59 0.82
N VAL A 153 0.89 -7.64 0.02
CA VAL A 153 -0.13 -7.68 -1.04
C VAL A 153 -1.53 -7.49 -0.47
N ILE A 154 -1.89 -8.31 0.52
CA ILE A 154 -3.23 -8.31 1.11
C ILE A 154 -3.53 -6.97 1.77
N SER A 155 -2.63 -6.50 2.63
CA SER A 155 -2.85 -5.25 3.35
C SER A 155 -2.84 -4.00 2.47
N THR A 156 -2.06 -4.01 1.38
CA THR A 156 -2.06 -2.90 0.41
C THR A 156 -3.40 -2.75 -0.25
N ALA A 157 -3.97 -3.84 -0.76
CA ALA A 157 -5.29 -3.85 -1.35
C ALA A 157 -6.35 -3.39 -0.34
N THR A 158 -6.41 -4.04 0.82
CA THR A 158 -7.42 -3.80 1.85
C THR A 158 -7.36 -2.40 2.46
N GLY A 159 -6.16 -1.89 2.74
CA GLY A 159 -5.99 -0.53 3.26
C GLY A 159 -6.38 0.53 2.22
N ALA A 160 -5.98 0.35 0.96
CA ALA A 160 -6.31 1.27 -0.11
C ALA A 160 -7.82 1.27 -0.42
N ALA A 161 -8.47 0.11 -0.52
CA ALA A 161 -9.90 0.01 -0.74
C ALA A 161 -10.71 0.68 0.38
N CYS A 162 -10.34 0.46 1.65
CA CYS A 162 -10.98 1.14 2.78
C CYS A 162 -10.81 2.68 2.69
N ALA A 163 -9.63 3.16 2.31
CA ALA A 163 -9.40 4.59 2.08
C ALA A 163 -10.24 5.13 0.92
N ILE A 164 -10.42 4.36 -0.17
CA ILE A 164 -11.25 4.73 -1.32
C ILE A 164 -12.73 4.82 -0.92
N THR A 165 -13.25 3.81 -0.22
CA THR A 165 -14.64 3.77 0.27
C THR A 165 -14.95 4.93 1.22
N THR A 166 -13.99 5.31 2.07
CA THR A 166 -14.21 6.32 3.12
C THR A 166 -13.72 7.73 2.76
N GLY A 167 -12.91 7.87 1.71
CA GLY A 167 -12.20 9.11 1.42
C GLY A 167 -11.24 9.52 2.55
N ASN A 168 -10.76 8.58 3.37
CA ASN A 168 -9.97 8.86 4.57
C ASN A 168 -8.78 7.89 4.73
N SER A 169 -7.55 8.43 4.67
CA SER A 169 -6.33 7.63 4.77
C SER A 169 -6.11 6.97 6.14
N ASN A 170 -6.58 7.57 7.23
CA ASN A 170 -6.45 6.97 8.57
C ASN A 170 -7.39 5.77 8.75
N ALA A 171 -8.56 5.77 8.09
CA ALA A 171 -9.43 4.60 8.02
C ALA A 171 -8.76 3.47 7.23
N GLY A 172 -8.14 3.80 6.08
CA GLY A 172 -7.33 2.84 5.32
C GLY A 172 -6.18 2.25 6.13
N LEU A 173 -5.43 3.08 6.87
CA LEU A 173 -4.36 2.62 7.76
C LEU A 173 -4.88 1.69 8.86
N SER A 174 -6.08 1.96 9.39
CA SER A 174 -6.70 1.10 10.39
C SER A 174 -7.10 -0.26 9.81
N ALA A 175 -7.61 -0.29 8.57
CA ALA A 175 -7.93 -1.53 7.86
C ALA A 175 -6.68 -2.33 7.48
N TRP A 176 -5.58 -1.66 7.10
CA TRP A 176 -4.27 -2.29 6.90
C TRP A 176 -3.81 -3.05 8.16
N TYR A 177 -3.90 -2.42 9.34
CA TYR A 177 -3.52 -3.09 10.59
C TYR A 177 -4.46 -4.24 10.94
N LEU A 178 -5.76 -4.08 10.71
CA LEU A 178 -6.72 -5.16 10.93
C LEU A 178 -6.43 -6.37 10.03
N SER A 179 -6.12 -6.14 8.75
CA SER A 179 -5.82 -7.24 7.83
C SER A 179 -4.57 -8.03 8.26
N MET A 180 -3.56 -7.35 8.80
CA MET A 180 -2.37 -7.98 9.38
C MET A 180 -2.70 -8.90 10.56
N TYR A 181 -3.57 -8.44 11.47
CA TYR A 181 -3.99 -9.24 12.61
C TYR A 181 -4.76 -10.48 12.15
N LEU A 182 -5.68 -10.33 11.20
CA LEU A 182 -6.47 -11.43 10.67
C LEU A 182 -5.60 -12.45 9.91
N HIS A 183 -4.69 -11.99 9.05
CA HIS A 183 -3.74 -12.85 8.32
C HIS A 183 -2.93 -13.71 9.30
N LYS A 184 -2.34 -13.06 10.32
CA LYS A 184 -1.55 -13.76 11.33
C LYS A 184 -2.33 -14.90 11.98
N GLU A 185 -3.57 -14.64 12.40
CA GLU A 185 -4.40 -15.64 13.07
C GLU A 185 -4.91 -16.72 12.12
N ALA A 186 -5.22 -16.38 10.86
CA ALA A 186 -5.70 -17.33 9.87
C ALA A 186 -4.65 -18.38 9.50
N HIS A 187 -3.39 -17.96 9.27
CA HIS A 187 -2.34 -18.86 8.76
C HIS A 187 -1.30 -19.25 9.82
N GLY A 188 -1.39 -18.71 11.04
CA GLY A 188 -0.40 -18.92 12.11
C GLY A 188 0.98 -18.34 11.79
N ARG A 189 1.05 -17.46 10.79
CA ARG A 189 2.24 -16.76 10.29
C ARG A 189 1.82 -15.47 9.61
N LEU A 190 2.77 -14.57 9.39
CA LEU A 190 2.58 -13.31 8.67
C LEU A 190 3.69 -13.14 7.63
#